data_AF-V8QUM0-F1
#
_entry.id   AF-V8QUM0-F1
#
_cell.length_a   1.000
_cell.length_b   1.000
_cell.length_c   1.000
_cell.angle_alpha   90.00
_cell.angle_beta   90.00
_cell.angle_gamma   90.00
#
_symmetry.space_group_name_H-M   'P 1'
#
loop_
_entity.id
_entity.type
_entity.pdbx_description
1 polymer ?
#
loop_
_entity_poly.entity_id
_entity_poly.type
_entity_poly.pdbx_seq_one_letter_code
_entity_poly.pdbx_strand_id
1 'polypeptide(L)'
;MASVQLSEMTQSQRDRLAFIELRLRFIGEIGRQDLVERFGIQAAAARRDLSHYKELGPQNLDYDTKGKVYIRGEWFRPVFDFPAERVLTWLSQGFGDGEPSRLRSVLASDGSMLPTNLDLEILSVLTRAVHRKMAVEISYRALSSGLTTREIVPFAFADNGQRWHVRGYDRRSGGAMKL
;
A
#
# COMPACT_ATOMS: atom_id res chain seq x y z
N MET A 1 -21.80 11.12 -1.18
CA MET A 1 -21.45 12.10 -0.12
C MET A 1 -19.96 12.43 -0.16
N ALA A 2 -19.05 11.45 -0.03
CA ALA A 2 -17.59 11.69 -0.14
C ALA A 2 -17.16 12.35 -1.47
N SER A 3 -17.74 11.93 -2.61
CA SER A 3 -17.43 12.50 -3.93
C SER A 3 -17.73 14.00 -4.06
N VAL A 4 -18.78 14.49 -3.39
CA VAL A 4 -19.16 15.91 -3.38
C VAL A 4 -18.19 16.70 -2.52
N GLN A 5 -17.88 16.21 -1.32
CA GLN A 5 -16.91 16.85 -0.42
C GLN A 5 -15.51 16.96 -1.06
N LEU A 6 -15.06 15.93 -1.80
CA LEU A 6 -13.77 15.97 -2.50
C LEU A 6 -13.69 17.08 -3.56
N SER A 7 -14.79 17.38 -4.25
CA SER A 7 -14.81 18.38 -5.33
C SER A 7 -14.62 19.83 -4.85
N GLU A 8 -14.99 20.11 -3.60
CA GLU A 8 -14.88 21.44 -2.97
C GLU A 8 -13.50 21.71 -2.36
N MET A 9 -12.66 20.68 -2.24
CA MET A 9 -11.33 20.79 -1.64
C MET A 9 -10.31 21.36 -2.59
N THR A 10 -9.32 22.10 -2.07
CA THR A 10 -8.15 22.52 -2.84
C THR A 10 -7.31 21.32 -3.28
N GLN A 11 -6.61 21.43 -4.41
CA GLN A 11 -5.77 20.33 -4.92
C GLN A 11 -4.74 19.88 -3.88
N SER A 12 -4.08 20.82 -3.20
CA SER A 12 -3.11 20.52 -2.15
C SER A 12 -3.72 19.75 -0.98
N GLN A 13 -4.97 20.00 -0.63
CA GLN A 13 -5.63 19.22 0.44
C GLN A 13 -5.99 17.81 -0.03
N ARG A 14 -6.49 17.67 -1.27
CA ARG A 14 -6.77 16.36 -1.87
C ARG A 14 -5.50 15.51 -1.95
N ASP A 15 -4.37 16.09 -2.33
CA ASP A 15 -3.09 15.38 -2.40
C ASP A 15 -2.64 14.84 -1.04
N ARG A 16 -2.88 15.58 0.05
CA ARG A 16 -2.58 15.13 1.42
C ARG A 16 -3.50 14.02 1.88
N LEU A 17 -4.80 14.11 1.60
CA LEU A 17 -5.75 13.04 1.92
C LEU A 17 -5.48 11.78 1.08
N ALA A 18 -5.12 11.95 -0.19
CA ALA A 18 -4.70 10.85 -1.06
C ALA A 18 -3.42 10.17 -0.53
N PHE A 19 -2.47 10.95 0.00
CA PHE A 19 -1.28 10.39 0.64
C PHE A 19 -1.61 9.62 1.93
N ILE A 20 -2.54 10.12 2.76
CA ILE A 20 -3.07 9.39 3.92
C ILE A 20 -3.60 8.02 3.47
N GLU A 21 -4.42 8.01 2.42
CA GLU A 21 -4.99 6.78 1.89
C GLU A 21 -3.93 5.80 1.38
N LEU A 22 -2.96 6.27 0.59
CA LEU A 22 -1.90 5.42 0.06
C LEU A 22 -1.08 4.76 1.18
N ARG A 23 -0.70 5.53 2.22
CA ARG A 23 0.01 5.01 3.39
C ARG A 23 -0.83 3.96 4.12
N LEU A 24 -2.09 4.26 4.45
CA LEU A 24 -2.98 3.29 5.11
C LEU A 24 -3.20 2.03 4.27
N ARG A 25 -3.43 2.18 2.96
CA ARG A 25 -3.73 1.06 2.05
C ARG A 25 -2.51 0.16 1.86
N PHE A 26 -1.34 0.69 1.56
CA PHE A 26 -0.20 -0.13 1.14
C PHE A 26 0.86 -0.35 2.23
N ILE A 27 0.82 0.39 3.32
CA ILE A 27 1.76 0.27 4.46
C ILE A 27 1.04 -0.20 5.71
N GLY A 28 -0.21 0.22 5.88
CA GLY A 28 -1.07 -0.18 6.99
C GLY A 28 -1.10 0.83 8.13
N GLU A 29 -0.34 1.92 8.04
CA GLU A 29 -0.27 2.95 9.07
C GLU A 29 0.24 4.29 8.51
N ILE A 30 -0.06 5.36 9.25
CA ILE A 30 0.44 6.70 8.99
C ILE A 30 0.57 7.48 10.31
N GLY A 31 1.69 8.17 10.45
CA GLY A 31 1.95 9.13 11.52
C GLY A 31 1.61 10.56 11.10
N ARG A 32 1.43 11.42 12.10
CA ARG A 32 1.33 12.87 11.85
C ARG A 32 2.61 13.42 11.21
N GLN A 33 3.79 12.90 11.59
CA GLN A 33 5.07 13.40 11.08
C GLN A 33 5.25 13.10 9.60
N ASP A 34 4.75 11.97 9.11
CA ASP A 34 4.77 11.63 7.67
C ASP A 34 4.18 12.77 6.82
N LEU A 35 3.07 13.38 7.26
CA LEU A 35 2.45 14.52 6.57
C LEU A 35 3.27 15.81 6.68
N VAL A 36 3.84 16.06 7.87
CA VAL A 36 4.66 17.25 8.13
C VAL A 36 5.92 17.23 7.26
N GLU A 37 6.61 16.09 7.23
CA GLU A 37 7.85 15.90 6.48
C GLU A 37 7.58 15.91 4.98
N ARG A 38 6.52 15.23 4.52
CA ARG A 38 6.20 15.13 3.09
C ARG A 38 5.70 16.44 2.48
N PHE A 39 4.89 17.20 3.19
CA PHE A 39 4.22 18.40 2.65
C PHE A 39 4.70 19.72 3.25
N GLY A 40 5.62 19.70 4.21
CA GLY A 40 6.13 20.91 4.88
C GLY A 40 5.05 21.65 5.68
N ILE A 41 3.97 20.96 6.09
CA ILE A 41 2.86 21.57 6.82
C ILE A 41 3.08 21.49 8.33
N GLN A 42 2.41 22.37 9.08
CA GLN A 42 2.44 22.32 10.53
C GLN A 42 1.66 21.11 11.09
N ALA A 43 2.08 20.63 12.26
CA ALA A 43 1.46 19.51 12.95
C ALA A 43 -0.07 19.66 13.19
N ALA A 44 -0.55 20.89 13.39
CA ALA A 44 -1.98 21.17 13.55
C ALA A 44 -2.76 20.98 12.24
N ALA A 45 -2.16 21.32 11.09
CA ALA A 45 -2.76 21.06 9.77
C ALA A 45 -2.81 19.55 9.50
N ALA A 46 -1.72 18.82 9.77
CA ALA A 46 -1.67 17.37 9.60
C ALA A 46 -2.75 16.63 10.42
N ARG A 47 -3.00 17.06 11.66
CA ARG A 47 -4.09 16.50 12.50
C ARG A 47 -5.48 16.77 11.90
N ARG A 48 -5.69 17.97 11.37
CA ARG A 48 -6.96 18.31 10.70
C ARG A 48 -7.17 17.47 9.45
N ASP A 49 -6.14 17.26 8.64
CA ASP A 49 -6.24 16.41 7.45
C ASP A 49 -6.53 14.94 7.80
N LEU A 50 -5.89 14.39 8.85
CA LEU A 50 -6.21 13.04 9.36
C LEU A 50 -7.65 12.92 9.87
N SER A 51 -8.14 13.94 10.57
CA SER A 51 -9.53 13.99 11.05
C SER A 51 -10.50 14.06 9.88
N HIS A 52 -10.20 14.90 8.89
CA HIS A 52 -11.03 15.03 7.68
C HIS A 52 -11.04 13.74 6.87
N TYR A 53 -9.91 13.04 6.73
CA TYR A 53 -9.91 11.72 6.07
C TYR A 53 -10.77 10.70 6.84
N LYS A 54 -10.78 10.71 8.18
CA LYS A 54 -11.67 9.87 9.00
C LYS A 54 -13.15 10.22 8.74
N GLU A 55 -13.49 11.48 8.55
CA GLU A 55 -14.87 11.89 8.22
C GLU A 55 -15.31 11.34 6.86
N LEU A 56 -14.42 11.35 5.86
CA LEU A 56 -14.70 10.79 4.53
C LEU A 56 -14.78 9.27 4.54
N GLY A 57 -13.92 8.60 5.32
CA GLY A 57 -13.88 7.16 5.48
C GLY A 57 -13.86 6.74 6.95
N PRO A 58 -15.00 6.73 7.65
CA PRO A 58 -15.06 6.46 9.09
C PRO A 58 -14.53 5.08 9.49
N GLN A 59 -14.46 4.14 8.57
CA GLN A 59 -13.95 2.79 8.79
C GLN A 59 -12.51 2.58 8.29
N ASN A 60 -11.87 3.61 7.72
CA ASN A 60 -10.57 3.45 7.05
C ASN A 60 -9.38 3.56 8.00
N LEU A 61 -9.53 4.18 9.16
CA LEU A 61 -8.42 4.41 10.07
C LEU A 61 -8.84 4.37 11.52
N ASP A 62 -8.01 3.80 12.37
CA ASP A 62 -8.17 3.85 13.83
C ASP A 62 -6.89 4.38 14.46
N TYR A 63 -7.00 5.04 15.61
CA TYR A 63 -5.83 5.57 16.29
C TYR A 63 -5.24 4.54 17.25
N ASP A 64 -4.01 4.10 16.99
CA ASP A 64 -3.25 3.27 17.92
C ASP A 64 -2.52 4.17 18.92
N THR A 65 -3.00 4.16 20.16
CA THR A 65 -2.43 4.94 21.26
C THR A 65 -1.03 4.47 21.66
N LYS A 66 -0.68 3.20 21.43
CA LYS A 66 0.63 2.65 21.79
C LYS A 66 1.69 3.09 20.78
N GLY A 67 1.44 2.87 19.49
CA GLY A 67 2.31 3.32 18.42
C GLY A 67 2.27 4.83 18.18
N LYS A 68 1.25 5.53 18.69
CA LYS A 68 0.96 6.95 18.43
C LYS A 68 0.79 7.25 16.94
N VAL A 69 0.29 6.28 16.19
CA VAL A 69 0.04 6.31 14.74
C VAL A 69 -1.42 5.97 14.45
N TYR A 70 -1.87 6.32 13.25
CA TYR A 70 -3.15 5.84 12.73
C TYR A 70 -2.90 4.56 11.95
N ILE A 71 -3.69 3.53 12.21
CA ILE A 71 -3.60 2.23 11.54
C ILE A 71 -4.77 2.06 10.60
N ARG A 72 -4.59 1.26 9.54
CA ARG A 72 -5.65 0.87 8.61
C ARG A 72 -6.77 0.16 9.37
N GLY A 73 -7.99 0.64 9.20
CA GLY A 73 -9.17 -0.01 9.75
C GLY A 73 -9.47 -1.35 9.08
N GLU A 74 -10.20 -2.20 9.79
CA GLU A 74 -10.56 -3.54 9.33
C GLU A 74 -11.42 -3.49 8.05
N TRP A 75 -12.41 -2.57 8.03
CA TRP A 75 -13.40 -2.41 6.96
C TRP A 75 -13.03 -1.31 5.96
N PHE A 76 -11.73 -1.12 5.75
CA PHE A 76 -11.19 -0.10 4.85
C PHE A 76 -11.81 -0.16 3.45
N ARG A 77 -12.28 0.99 2.97
CA ARG A 77 -12.81 1.18 1.60
C ARG A 77 -12.16 2.42 0.99
N PRO A 78 -11.43 2.31 -0.14
CA PRO A 78 -10.80 3.45 -0.78
C PRO A 78 -11.79 4.60 -1.03
N VAL A 79 -11.40 5.80 -0.64
CA VAL A 79 -12.11 7.06 -0.93
C VAL A 79 -11.59 7.67 -2.22
N PHE A 80 -10.31 7.42 -2.56
CA PHE A 80 -9.67 7.87 -3.77
C PHE A 80 -9.50 6.70 -4.75
N ASP A 81 -9.64 7.01 -6.03
CA ASP A 81 -9.26 6.08 -7.09
C ASP A 81 -7.86 6.46 -7.60
N PHE A 82 -7.03 5.44 -7.83
CA PHE A 82 -5.66 5.62 -8.29
C PHE A 82 -5.40 4.71 -9.48
N PRO A 83 -4.89 5.24 -10.61
CA PRO A 83 -4.34 4.41 -11.66
C PRO A 83 -3.26 3.51 -11.07
N ALA A 84 -3.27 2.22 -11.43
CA ALA A 84 -2.30 1.25 -10.92
C ALA A 84 -0.85 1.70 -11.16
N GLU A 85 -0.61 2.36 -12.29
CA GLU A 85 0.69 2.91 -12.68
C GLU A 85 1.21 3.96 -11.69
N ARG A 86 0.32 4.82 -11.18
CA ARG A 86 0.65 5.82 -10.17
C ARG A 86 1.02 5.16 -8.84
N VAL A 87 0.27 4.13 -8.45
CA VAL A 87 0.55 3.37 -7.22
C VAL A 87 1.91 2.68 -7.33
N LEU A 88 2.17 2.00 -8.45
CA LEU A 88 3.44 1.29 -8.68
C LEU A 88 4.63 2.24 -8.70
N THR A 89 4.50 3.40 -9.33
CA THR A 89 5.53 4.45 -9.32
C THR A 89 5.79 4.96 -7.91
N TRP A 90 4.73 5.20 -7.12
CA TRP A 90 4.85 5.65 -5.75
C TRP A 90 5.54 4.60 -4.84
N LEU A 91 5.20 3.33 -5.01
CA LEU A 91 5.83 2.24 -4.29
C LEU A 91 7.31 2.05 -4.69
N SER A 92 7.64 2.16 -5.98
CA SER A 92 9.00 1.93 -6.50
C SER A 92 9.96 3.07 -6.16
N GLN A 93 9.47 4.30 -6.09
CA GLN A 93 10.25 5.46 -5.64
C GLN A 93 10.40 5.53 -4.13
N GLY A 94 9.78 4.60 -3.40
CA GLY A 94 9.99 4.49 -1.98
C GLY A 94 9.16 5.43 -1.14
N PHE A 95 7.92 5.64 -1.54
CA PHE A 95 6.94 6.54 -0.92
C PHE A 95 7.26 8.03 -1.06
N GLY A 96 8.54 8.37 -1.31
CA GLY A 96 9.03 9.74 -1.51
C GLY A 96 9.36 10.48 -0.21
N ASP A 97 9.37 9.79 0.92
CA ASP A 97 9.41 10.38 2.25
C ASP A 97 10.80 10.27 2.92
N GLY A 98 11.85 9.96 2.13
CA GLY A 98 13.21 9.75 2.65
C GLY A 98 13.41 8.42 3.39
N GLU A 99 12.35 7.64 3.62
CA GLU A 99 12.45 6.30 4.19
C GLU A 99 13.29 5.38 3.27
N PRO A 100 14.24 4.59 3.83
CA PRO A 100 14.93 3.52 3.12
C PRO A 100 13.92 2.40 2.82
N SER A 101 13.06 2.68 1.87
CA SER A 101 12.00 1.81 1.40
C SER A 101 12.65 0.57 0.77
N ARG A 102 12.60 -0.55 1.50
CA ARG A 102 12.91 -1.85 0.92
C ARG A 102 12.03 -2.12 -0.31
N LEU A 103 10.84 -1.51 -0.37
CA LEU A 103 9.94 -1.48 -1.53
C LEU A 103 10.61 -0.97 -2.82
N ARG A 104 11.61 -0.09 -2.73
CA ARG A 104 12.41 0.35 -3.89
C ARG A 104 13.30 -0.76 -4.47
N SER A 105 13.89 -1.61 -3.63
CA SER A 105 14.63 -2.80 -4.06
C SER A 105 13.72 -3.93 -4.55
N VAL A 106 12.48 -3.90 -4.09
CA VAL A 106 11.40 -4.86 -4.28
C VAL A 106 10.59 -4.56 -5.54
N LEU A 107 10.81 -3.43 -6.22
CA LEU A 107 10.11 -3.04 -7.45
C LEU A 107 11.08 -2.60 -8.56
N ALA A 108 12.36 -3.00 -8.46
CA ALA A 108 13.32 -2.77 -9.52
C ALA A 108 12.76 -3.34 -10.82
N SER A 109 12.29 -2.43 -11.69
CA SER A 109 11.63 -2.76 -12.95
C SER A 109 12.59 -2.41 -14.07
N ASP A 110 12.86 -3.42 -14.89
CA ASP A 110 13.65 -3.33 -16.09
C ASP A 110 12.73 -2.80 -17.22
N GLY A 111 12.25 -1.56 -17.07
CA GLY A 111 11.69 -0.75 -18.16
C GLY A 111 10.48 -1.28 -18.93
N SER A 112 9.70 -2.24 -18.41
CA SER A 112 8.56 -2.78 -19.15
C SER A 112 7.21 -2.26 -18.70
N MET A 113 6.25 -2.29 -19.63
CA MET A 113 4.88 -1.80 -19.47
C MET A 113 4.16 -2.49 -18.32
N LEU A 114 3.64 -1.69 -17.40
CA LEU A 114 2.89 -2.14 -16.23
C LEU A 114 1.62 -2.87 -16.72
N PRO A 115 1.30 -4.07 -16.19
CA PRO A 115 0.16 -4.84 -16.66
C PRO A 115 -1.13 -4.07 -16.41
N THR A 116 -1.98 -4.03 -17.44
CA THR A 116 -3.22 -3.24 -17.48
C THR A 116 -4.27 -3.67 -16.43
N ASN A 117 -4.10 -4.82 -15.77
CA ASN A 117 -5.04 -5.41 -14.81
C ASN A 117 -4.40 -5.79 -13.48
N LEU A 118 -3.62 -4.90 -12.87
CA LEU A 118 -3.11 -5.14 -11.51
C LEU A 118 -4.22 -4.90 -10.47
N ASP A 119 -4.57 -5.94 -9.72
CA ASP A 119 -5.48 -5.82 -8.59
C ASP A 119 -4.79 -5.11 -7.42
N LEU A 120 -5.24 -3.88 -7.16
CA LEU A 120 -4.70 -3.04 -6.09
C LEU A 120 -5.00 -3.60 -4.69
N GLU A 121 -6.03 -4.40 -4.51
CA GLU A 121 -6.29 -5.05 -3.21
C GLU A 121 -5.27 -6.13 -2.93
N ILE A 122 -4.97 -6.98 -3.91
CA ILE A 122 -3.89 -7.99 -3.81
C ILE A 122 -2.55 -7.29 -3.54
N LEU A 123 -2.24 -6.23 -4.30
CA LEU A 123 -1.03 -5.43 -4.09
C LEU A 123 -0.98 -4.85 -2.67
N SER A 124 -2.11 -4.34 -2.15
CA SER A 124 -2.20 -3.78 -0.81
C SER A 124 -1.89 -4.81 0.28
N VAL A 125 -2.37 -6.05 0.14
CA VAL A 125 -2.10 -7.13 1.10
C VAL A 125 -0.61 -7.47 1.10
N LEU A 126 -0.04 -7.65 -0.09
CA LEU A 126 1.34 -8.08 -0.25
C LEU A 126 2.34 -7.00 0.19
N THR A 127 2.12 -5.73 -0.16
CA THR A 127 2.98 -4.62 0.26
C THR A 127 2.98 -4.43 1.78
N ARG A 128 1.80 -4.51 2.43
CA ARG A 128 1.70 -4.51 3.90
C ARG A 128 2.41 -5.70 4.53
N ALA A 129 2.30 -6.89 3.94
CA ALA A 129 2.98 -8.10 4.42
C ALA A 129 4.50 -7.96 4.33
N VAL A 130 5.03 -7.44 3.22
CA VAL A 130 6.46 -7.12 3.07
C VAL A 130 6.91 -6.10 4.12
N HIS A 131 6.15 -5.01 4.30
CA HIS A 131 6.47 -3.94 5.26
C HIS A 131 6.51 -4.47 6.71
N ARG A 132 5.51 -5.25 7.10
CA ARG A 132 5.38 -5.80 8.46
C ARG A 132 6.12 -7.12 8.68
N LYS A 133 6.77 -7.67 7.64
CA LYS A 133 7.41 -9.00 7.66
C LYS A 133 6.45 -10.12 8.09
N MET A 134 5.21 -10.06 7.62
CA MET A 134 4.18 -11.04 7.94
C MET A 134 4.01 -12.04 6.81
N ALA A 135 3.60 -13.26 7.18
CA ALA A 135 3.19 -14.25 6.21
C ALA A 135 1.79 -13.92 5.66
N VAL A 136 1.52 -14.35 4.43
CA VAL A 136 0.21 -14.28 3.79
C VAL A 136 -0.17 -15.66 3.27
N GLU A 137 -1.45 -15.99 3.41
CA GLU A 137 -2.03 -17.14 2.75
C GLU A 137 -2.45 -16.75 1.32
N ILE A 138 -2.09 -17.59 0.36
CA ILE A 138 -2.45 -17.41 -1.04
C ILE A 138 -3.13 -18.66 -1.57
N SER A 139 -4.14 -18.45 -2.40
CA SER A 139 -4.67 -19.48 -3.29
C SER A 139 -3.86 -19.44 -4.59
N TYR A 140 -3.12 -20.52 -4.86
CA TYR A 140 -2.25 -20.66 -6.01
C TYR A 140 -2.71 -21.82 -6.89
N ARG A 141 -2.76 -21.62 -8.20
CA ARG A 141 -3.07 -22.70 -9.15
C ARG A 141 -1.82 -23.11 -9.89
N ALA A 142 -1.23 -24.23 -9.47
CA ALA A 142 -0.09 -24.81 -10.16
C ALA A 142 -0.56 -25.56 -11.42
N LEU A 143 0.24 -25.49 -12.50
CA LEU A 143 0.00 -26.28 -13.70
C LEU A 143 0.05 -27.79 -13.43
N SER A 144 0.87 -28.22 -12.47
CA SER A 144 1.10 -29.62 -12.15
C SER A 144 0.13 -30.23 -11.13
N SER A 145 -0.40 -29.44 -10.21
CA SER A 145 -1.16 -29.93 -9.05
C SER A 145 -2.53 -29.27 -8.85
N GLY A 146 -2.93 -28.38 -9.78
CA GLY A 146 -4.20 -27.68 -9.68
C GLY A 146 -4.21 -26.61 -8.59
N LEU A 147 -5.39 -26.31 -8.05
CA LEU A 147 -5.58 -25.29 -7.02
C LEU A 147 -5.07 -25.79 -5.67
N THR A 148 -4.19 -25.02 -5.04
CA THR A 148 -3.63 -25.32 -3.73
C THR A 148 -3.48 -24.04 -2.92
N THR A 149 -3.43 -24.17 -1.60
CA THR A 149 -3.16 -23.05 -0.69
C THR A 149 -1.70 -23.10 -0.25
N ARG A 150 -1.06 -21.93 -0.17
CA ARG A 150 0.32 -21.77 0.33
C ARG A 150 0.38 -20.61 1.30
N GLU A 151 1.21 -20.77 2.33
CA GLU A 151 1.55 -19.68 3.23
C GLU A 151 2.96 -19.19 2.87
N ILE A 152 3.08 -17.93 2.46
CA ILE A 152 4.34 -17.35 2.02
C ILE A 152 4.74 -16.17 2.87
N VAL A 153 6.05 -15.94 3.02
CA VAL A 153 6.59 -14.67 3.51
C VAL A 153 7.10 -13.88 2.30
N PRO A 154 6.34 -12.90 1.78
CA PRO A 154 6.75 -12.13 0.62
C PRO A 154 7.89 -11.19 1.01
N PHE A 155 8.87 -11.03 0.12
CA PHE A 155 10.00 -10.13 0.35
C PHE A 155 10.40 -9.29 -0.85
N ALA A 156 9.91 -9.59 -2.06
CA ALA A 156 10.12 -8.77 -3.25
C ALA A 156 8.98 -8.93 -4.26
N PHE A 157 8.74 -7.90 -5.07
CA PHE A 157 8.02 -8.02 -6.33
C PHE A 157 9.05 -7.95 -7.46
N ALA A 158 8.68 -8.40 -8.64
CA ALA A 158 9.50 -8.23 -9.82
C ALA A 158 8.60 -8.25 -11.05
N ASP A 159 9.05 -7.54 -12.07
CA ASP A 159 8.42 -7.51 -13.38
C ASP A 159 9.40 -8.10 -14.39
N ASN A 160 8.95 -9.07 -15.18
CA ASN A 160 9.74 -9.63 -16.27
C ASN A 160 9.32 -9.09 -17.65
N GLY A 161 8.52 -8.03 -17.64
CA GLY A 161 7.98 -7.34 -18.79
C GLY A 161 6.78 -7.96 -19.47
N GLN A 162 6.30 -9.09 -18.97
CA GLN A 162 5.02 -9.68 -19.37
C GLN A 162 4.08 -9.86 -18.17
N ARG A 163 4.64 -10.14 -17.00
CA ARG A 163 3.88 -10.39 -15.78
C ARG A 163 4.65 -9.95 -14.54
N TRP A 164 3.86 -9.46 -13.60
CA TRP A 164 4.31 -9.23 -12.25
C TRP A 164 4.37 -10.53 -11.49
N HIS A 165 5.38 -10.67 -10.64
CA HIS A 165 5.52 -11.81 -9.76
C HIS A 165 5.98 -11.39 -8.38
N VAL A 166 5.57 -12.16 -7.38
CA VAL A 166 5.99 -12.02 -6.00
C VAL A 166 7.06 -13.06 -5.73
N ARG A 167 8.16 -12.62 -5.10
CA ARG A 167 9.15 -13.51 -4.51
C ARG A 167 8.88 -13.61 -3.01
N GLY A 168 8.82 -14.84 -2.52
CA GLY A 168 8.61 -15.14 -1.12
C GLY A 168 9.21 -16.46 -0.72
N TYR A 169 9.28 -16.71 0.59
CA TYR A 169 9.62 -18.03 1.12
C TYR A 169 8.32 -18.80 1.40
N ASP A 170 8.20 -20.00 0.84
CA ASP A 170 7.09 -20.90 1.16
C ASP A 170 7.36 -21.57 2.51
N ARG A 171 6.48 -21.34 3.49
CA ARG A 171 6.63 -21.91 4.83
C ARG A 171 6.50 -23.44 4.83
N ARG A 172 5.86 -24.02 3.82
CA ARG A 172 5.65 -25.47 3.73
C ARG A 172 6.85 -26.21 3.16
N SER A 173 7.51 -25.64 2.15
CA SER A 173 8.66 -26.27 1.49
C SER A 173 10.01 -25.74 1.96
N GLY A 174 10.05 -24.62 2.70
CA GLY A 174 11.27 -23.97 3.16
C GLY A 174 12.10 -23.30 2.06
N GLY A 175 11.65 -23.39 0.81
CA GLY A 175 12.32 -22.87 -0.37
C GLY A 175 11.82 -21.50 -0.82
N ALA A 176 12.62 -20.80 -1.62
CA ALA A 176 12.19 -19.60 -2.31
C ALA A 176 11.20 -19.97 -3.43
N MET A 177 10.09 -19.23 -3.50
CA MET A 177 9.04 -19.41 -4.49
C MET A 177 8.82 -18.11 -5.28
N LYS A 178 8.48 -18.26 -6.57
CA LYS A 178 8.05 -17.20 -7.47
C LYS A 178 6.60 -17.47 -7.85
N LEU A 179 5.74 -16.50 -7.60
CA LEU A 179 4.29 -16.58 -7.82
C LEU A 179 3.85 -15.52 -8.81
#